data_AF-A0AAE6V545-F1
#
_entry.id   AF-A0AAE6V545-F1
#
_cell.length_a   1.000
_cell.length_b   1.000
_cell.length_c   1.000
_cell.angle_alpha   90.00
_cell.angle_beta   90.00
_cell.angle_gamma   90.00
#
_symmetry.space_group_name_H-M   'P 1'
#
loop_
_entity.id
_entity.type
_entity.pdbx_description
1 polymer ?
#
loop_
_entity_poly.entity_id
_entity_poly.type
_entity_poly.pdbx_seq_one_letter_code
_entity_poly.pdbx_strand_id
1 'polypeptide(L)'
;MKLPMLTYLSDSRLLLELGLQLNYSKRMANNHTIPMNEKKIELLKHKHSIELENTKWQFKKEELSYLEAGQHLRSLNQQLWQVPSMVIAITGGIWYAAASIAADDPKKFALFFATTVNILTIPIIIRLRVLITKYIKLQLEFVGKKDGKGSHTVITCWTLLLLLAAFLSATAALNTDKISSEPKKTDPPKVSIHIKLEQIDALIL
;
A
#
# COMPACT_ATOMS: atom_id res chain seq x y z
N MET A 1 -1.60 -26.00 4.15
CA MET A 1 -0.60 -25.47 3.21
C MET A 1 -0.02 -26.66 2.49
N LYS A 2 -0.59 -27.01 1.33
CA LYS A 2 -0.33 -28.27 0.64
C LYS A 2 -0.66 -28.08 -0.85
N LEU A 3 -0.04 -27.14 -1.56
CA LEU A 3 -0.39 -26.89 -2.98
C LEU A 3 0.72 -26.18 -3.80
N PRO A 4 1.98 -26.64 -3.70
CA PRO A 4 2.81 -26.70 -4.91
C PRO A 4 3.07 -28.14 -5.38
N MET A 5 2.95 -29.12 -4.47
CA MET A 5 3.16 -30.53 -4.78
C MET A 5 1.97 -31.15 -5.53
N LEU A 6 0.74 -30.71 -5.25
CA LEU A 6 -0.46 -31.22 -5.93
C LEU A 6 -0.59 -30.68 -7.37
N THR A 7 -0.07 -29.50 -7.67
CA THR A 7 -0.02 -28.94 -9.03
C THR A 7 0.96 -29.73 -9.89
N TYR A 8 2.14 -30.04 -9.36
CA TYR A 8 3.12 -30.92 -10.03
C TYR A 8 2.59 -32.35 -10.19
N LEU A 9 1.88 -32.89 -9.19
CA LEU A 9 1.24 -34.21 -9.25
C LEU A 9 0.03 -34.25 -10.20
N SER A 10 -0.71 -33.14 -10.33
CA SER A 10 -1.82 -32.98 -11.27
C SER A 10 -1.30 -32.88 -12.70
N ASP A 11 -0.27 -32.07 -12.96
CA ASP A 11 0.36 -31.94 -14.27
C ASP A 11 1.04 -33.25 -14.68
N SER A 12 1.74 -33.92 -13.77
CA SER A 12 2.33 -35.23 -14.07
C SER A 12 1.28 -36.33 -14.25
N ARG A 13 0.13 -36.29 -13.54
CA ARG A 13 -1.02 -37.17 -13.83
C ARG A 13 -1.69 -36.83 -15.16
N LEU A 14 -1.86 -35.56 -15.51
CA LEU A 14 -2.40 -35.11 -16.79
C LEU A 14 -1.48 -35.47 -17.95
N LEU A 15 -0.16 -35.35 -17.77
CA LEU A 15 0.85 -35.79 -18.75
C LEU A 15 0.92 -37.32 -18.84
N LEU A 16 0.71 -38.04 -17.73
CA LEU A 16 0.60 -39.50 -17.73
C LEU A 16 -0.70 -39.97 -18.39
N GLU A 17 -1.82 -39.30 -18.15
CA GLU A 17 -3.10 -39.57 -18.81
C GLU A 17 -3.08 -39.16 -20.28
N LEU A 18 -2.50 -38.02 -20.65
CA LEU A 18 -2.25 -37.63 -22.04
C LEU A 18 -1.30 -38.63 -22.71
N GLY A 19 -0.26 -39.07 -22.02
CA GLY A 19 0.68 -40.09 -22.50
C GLY A 19 0.02 -41.46 -22.68
N LEU A 20 -0.88 -41.84 -21.76
CA LEU A 20 -1.69 -43.05 -21.86
C LEU A 20 -2.74 -42.94 -22.96
N GLN A 21 -3.44 -41.81 -23.10
CA GLN A 21 -4.40 -41.54 -24.17
C GLN A 21 -3.71 -41.49 -25.54
N LEU A 22 -2.51 -40.91 -25.63
CA LEU A 22 -1.68 -40.93 -26.84
C LEU A 22 -1.20 -42.34 -27.15
N ASN A 23 -0.77 -43.12 -26.16
CA ASN A 23 -0.37 -44.51 -26.36
C ASN A 23 -1.56 -45.41 -26.71
N TYR A 24 -2.72 -45.19 -26.12
CA TYR A 24 -3.95 -45.92 -26.39
C TYR A 24 -4.49 -45.55 -27.78
N SER A 25 -4.46 -44.27 -28.16
CA SER A 25 -4.75 -43.79 -29.52
C SER A 25 -3.76 -44.36 -30.54
N LYS A 26 -2.45 -44.39 -30.24
CA LYS A 26 -1.45 -45.08 -31.09
C LYS A 26 -1.73 -46.56 -31.22
N ARG A 27 -2.10 -47.25 -30.13
CA ARG A 27 -2.43 -48.68 -30.14
C ARG A 27 -3.71 -48.97 -30.90
N MET A 28 -4.72 -48.11 -30.79
CA MET A 28 -5.97 -48.18 -31.55
C MET A 28 -5.74 -47.90 -33.05
N ALA A 29 -4.87 -46.96 -33.39
CA ALA A 29 -4.47 -46.67 -34.77
C ALA A 29 -3.66 -47.83 -35.40
N ASN A 30 -2.93 -48.60 -34.59
CA ASN A 30 -2.11 -49.72 -35.06
C ASN A 30 -2.87 -51.05 -35.23
N ASN A 31 -4.09 -51.18 -34.66
CA ASN A 31 -4.78 -52.47 -34.57
C ASN A 31 -6.15 -52.54 -35.24
N HIS A 32 -6.68 -51.47 -35.81
CA HIS A 32 -7.92 -51.56 -36.59
C HIS A 32 -8.03 -50.39 -37.56
N THR A 33 -8.07 -50.69 -38.86
CA THR A 33 -8.66 -49.80 -39.86
C THR A 33 -10.15 -49.69 -39.59
N ILE A 34 -10.54 -48.94 -38.57
CA ILE A 34 -11.91 -48.42 -38.52
C ILE A 34 -11.92 -47.32 -39.58
N PRO A 35 -12.75 -47.39 -40.63
CA PRO A 35 -13.04 -46.22 -41.44
C PRO A 35 -13.92 -45.28 -40.61
N MET A 36 -13.37 -44.77 -39.51
CA MET A 36 -13.91 -43.62 -38.84
C MET A 36 -13.54 -42.47 -39.76
N ASN A 37 -14.50 -42.05 -40.58
CA ASN A 37 -14.41 -40.95 -41.54
C ASN A 37 -13.37 -39.93 -41.05
N GLU A 38 -12.22 -39.79 -41.72
CA GLU A 38 -11.08 -38.97 -41.25
C GLU A 38 -11.53 -37.59 -40.78
N LYS A 39 -12.52 -37.01 -41.47
CA LYS A 39 -13.19 -35.76 -41.09
C LYS A 39 -13.74 -35.77 -39.66
N LYS A 40 -14.31 -36.88 -39.20
CA LYS A 40 -14.85 -37.05 -37.83
C LYS A 40 -13.75 -37.08 -36.77
N ILE A 41 -12.59 -37.66 -37.09
CA ILE A 41 -11.41 -37.66 -36.19
C ILE A 41 -10.83 -36.26 -36.09
N GLU A 42 -10.66 -35.57 -37.22
CA GLU A 42 -10.17 -34.18 -37.25
C GLU A 42 -11.11 -33.24 -36.48
N LEU A 43 -12.42 -33.40 -36.63
CA LEU A 43 -13.44 -32.62 -35.93
C LEU A 43 -13.39 -32.87 -34.41
N LEU A 44 -13.16 -34.11 -33.97
CA LEU A 44 -12.97 -34.44 -32.55
C LEU A 44 -11.68 -33.84 -31.98
N LYS A 45 -10.56 -33.92 -32.71
CA LYS A 45 -9.30 -33.28 -32.32
C LYS A 45 -9.45 -31.77 -32.18
N HIS A 46 -10.13 -31.13 -33.15
CA HIS A 46 -10.39 -29.70 -33.13
C HIS A 46 -11.30 -29.28 -31.97
N LYS A 47 -12.35 -30.06 -31.68
CA LYS A 47 -13.19 -29.82 -30.49
C LYS A 47 -12.39 -29.91 -29.19
N HIS A 48 -11.55 -30.93 -29.08
CA HIS A 48 -10.72 -31.13 -27.88
C HIS A 48 -9.65 -30.04 -27.74
N SER A 49 -9.06 -29.57 -28.84
CA SER A 49 -8.11 -28.45 -28.79
C SER A 49 -8.78 -27.14 -28.36
N ILE A 50 -10.00 -26.87 -28.84
CA ILE A 50 -10.80 -25.71 -28.39
C ILE A 50 -11.10 -25.82 -26.89
N GLU A 51 -11.48 -27.00 -26.41
CA GLU A 51 -11.79 -27.22 -25.00
C GLU A 51 -10.55 -27.01 -24.11
N LEU A 52 -9.41 -27.57 -24.48
CA LEU A 52 -8.14 -27.36 -23.78
C LEU A 52 -7.71 -25.89 -23.79
N GLU A 53 -7.91 -25.18 -24.90
CA GLU A 53 -7.60 -23.76 -25.00
C GLU A 53 -8.52 -22.93 -24.09
N ASN A 54 -9.82 -23.22 -24.07
CA ASN A 54 -10.77 -22.54 -23.17
C ASN A 54 -10.40 -22.76 -21.70
N THR A 55 -10.06 -23.99 -21.31
CA THR A 55 -9.64 -24.29 -19.94
C THR A 55 -8.35 -23.54 -19.56
N LYS A 56 -7.37 -23.48 -20.47
CA LYS A 56 -6.15 -22.67 -20.26
C LYS A 56 -6.47 -21.19 -20.10
N TRP A 57 -7.41 -20.66 -20.88
CA TRP A 57 -7.86 -19.27 -20.76
C TRP A 57 -8.52 -18.97 -19.42
N GLN A 58 -9.34 -19.89 -18.89
CA GLN A 58 -9.94 -19.73 -17.56
C GLN A 58 -8.86 -19.67 -16.48
N PHE A 59 -7.93 -20.63 -16.46
CA PHE A 59 -6.85 -20.63 -15.47
C PHE A 59 -5.98 -19.37 -15.55
N LYS A 60 -5.64 -18.93 -16.77
CA LYS A 60 -4.86 -17.70 -16.96
C LYS A 60 -5.60 -16.47 -16.47
N LYS A 61 -6.92 -16.41 -16.65
CA LYS A 61 -7.76 -15.30 -16.17
C LYS A 61 -7.82 -15.27 -14.64
N GLU A 62 -7.97 -16.43 -14.01
CA GLU A 62 -7.96 -16.56 -12.55
C GLU A 62 -6.60 -16.18 -11.96
N GLU A 63 -5.50 -16.64 -12.56
CA GLU A 63 -4.14 -16.27 -12.17
C GLU A 63 -3.92 -14.75 -12.27
N LEU A 64 -4.33 -14.14 -13.39
CA LEU A 64 -4.21 -12.69 -13.57
C LEU A 64 -4.97 -11.91 -12.50
N SER A 65 -6.22 -12.31 -12.22
CA SER A 65 -7.06 -11.65 -11.22
C SER A 65 -6.45 -11.75 -9.82
N TYR A 66 -5.85 -12.89 -9.48
CA TYR A 66 -5.14 -13.08 -8.22
C TYR A 66 -3.89 -12.19 -8.11
N LEU A 67 -3.09 -12.11 -9.18
CA LEU A 67 -1.89 -11.28 -9.23
C LEU A 67 -2.22 -9.79 -9.13
N GLU A 68 -3.25 -9.33 -9.85
CA GLU A 68 -3.76 -7.95 -9.80
C GLU A 68 -4.23 -7.60 -8.38
N ALA A 69 -4.99 -8.48 -7.73
CA ALA A 69 -5.40 -8.29 -6.34
C ALA A 69 -4.20 -8.20 -5.38
N GLY A 70 -3.14 -9.00 -5.60
CA GLY A 70 -1.89 -8.91 -4.86
C GLY A 70 -1.17 -7.57 -5.05
N GLN A 71 -1.15 -7.04 -6.27
CA GLN A 71 -0.56 -5.73 -6.58
C GLN A 71 -1.35 -4.59 -5.93
N HIS A 72 -2.68 -4.65 -5.95
CA HIS A 72 -3.54 -3.69 -5.24
C HIS A 72 -3.34 -3.74 -3.71
N LEU A 73 -3.15 -4.92 -3.12
CA LEU A 73 -2.80 -5.02 -1.70
C LEU A 73 -1.44 -4.42 -1.38
N ARG A 74 -0.44 -4.65 -2.23
CA ARG A 74 0.90 -4.10 -2.04
C ARG A 74 0.90 -2.58 -2.08
N SER A 75 0.21 -1.97 -3.05
CA SER A 75 0.09 -0.52 -3.15
C SER A 75 -0.71 0.06 -1.98
N LEU A 76 -1.78 -0.62 -1.55
CA LEU A 76 -2.58 -0.20 -0.40
C LEU A 76 -1.79 -0.27 0.92
N ASN A 77 -0.94 -1.30 1.07
CA ASN A 77 -0.03 -1.39 2.21
C ASN A 77 0.97 -0.22 2.23
N GLN A 78 1.48 0.23 1.09
CA GLN A 78 2.33 1.42 1.02
C GLN A 78 1.56 2.69 1.42
N GLN A 79 0.32 2.86 0.93
CA GLN A 79 -0.52 4.00 1.31
C GLN A 79 -0.81 4.04 2.81
N LEU A 80 -0.99 2.86 3.45
CA LEU A 80 -1.21 2.77 4.90
C LEU A 80 -0.05 3.37 5.71
N TRP A 81 1.19 3.26 5.23
CA TRP A 81 2.37 3.84 5.87
C TRP A 81 2.61 5.31 5.52
N GLN A 82 2.15 5.76 4.34
CA GLN A 82 2.33 7.15 3.89
C GLN A 82 1.39 8.13 4.58
N VAL A 83 0.11 7.77 4.74
CA VAL A 83 -0.91 8.66 5.32
C VAL A 83 -0.53 9.15 6.73
N PRO A 84 -0.06 8.29 7.66
CA PRO A 84 0.33 8.75 8.98
C PRO A 84 1.54 9.70 8.96
N SER A 85 2.50 9.46 8.08
CA SER A 85 3.69 10.32 7.92
C SER A 85 3.30 11.72 7.43
N MET A 86 2.36 11.79 6.48
CA MET A 86 1.83 13.06 5.97
C MET A 86 1.14 13.86 7.09
N VAL A 87 0.36 13.19 7.92
CA VAL A 87 -0.37 13.85 9.02
C VAL A 87 0.59 14.40 10.06
N ILE A 88 1.62 13.63 10.45
CA ILE A 88 2.67 14.12 11.37
C ILE A 88 3.34 15.38 10.81
N ALA A 89 3.69 15.39 9.51
CA ALA A 89 4.32 16.54 8.89
C ALA A 89 3.41 17.77 8.89
N ILE A 90 2.12 17.59 8.56
CA ILE A 90 1.14 18.69 8.58
C ILE A 90 0.95 19.21 10.00
N THR A 91 0.66 18.33 10.97
CA THR A 91 0.42 18.74 12.36
C THR A 91 1.65 19.37 13.00
N GLY A 92 2.84 18.80 12.78
CA GLY A 92 4.11 19.35 13.25
C GLY A 92 4.44 20.70 12.62
N GLY A 93 4.21 20.85 11.31
CA GLY A 93 4.39 22.11 10.59
C GLY A 93 3.47 23.21 11.10
N ILE A 94 2.20 22.89 11.35
CA ILE A 94 1.22 23.84 11.92
C ILE A 94 1.63 24.26 13.33
N TRP A 95 2.06 23.31 14.17
CA TRP A 95 2.54 23.63 15.53
C TRP A 95 3.76 24.54 15.50
N TYR A 96 4.73 24.27 14.63
CA TYR A 96 5.90 25.13 14.45
C TYR A 96 5.53 26.53 13.96
N ALA A 97 4.64 26.62 12.97
CA ALA A 97 4.14 27.89 12.48
C ALA A 97 3.41 28.68 13.58
N ALA A 98 2.53 28.02 14.35
CA ALA A 98 1.81 28.63 15.46
C ALA A 98 2.73 29.15 16.56
N ALA A 99 3.80 28.42 16.89
CA ALA A 99 4.81 28.86 17.87
C ALA A 99 5.62 30.07 17.38
N SER A 100 5.82 30.21 16.06
CA SER A 100 6.61 31.29 15.45
C SER A 100 5.84 32.60 15.28
N ILE A 101 4.51 32.58 15.37
CA ILE A 101 3.67 33.76 15.19
C ILE A 101 3.52 34.52 16.52
N ALA A 102 3.85 35.81 16.51
CA ALA A 102 3.70 36.69 17.67
C ALA A 102 2.25 37.15 17.92
N ALA A 103 1.43 37.25 16.87
CA ALA A 103 0.02 37.65 16.98
C ALA A 103 -0.88 36.49 17.46
N ASP A 104 -1.80 36.77 18.37
CA ASP A 104 -2.64 35.73 18.98
C ASP A 104 -3.73 35.21 18.04
N ASP A 105 -4.38 36.07 17.26
CA ASP A 105 -5.48 35.64 16.38
C ASP A 105 -5.04 34.62 15.32
N PRO A 106 -3.95 34.84 14.55
CA PRO A 106 -3.50 33.85 13.56
C PRO A 106 -3.01 32.55 14.20
N LYS A 107 -2.44 32.62 15.42
CA LYS A 107 -2.03 31.44 16.19
C LYS A 107 -3.24 30.58 16.58
N LYS A 108 -4.36 31.21 17.01
CA LYS A 108 -5.62 30.51 17.29
C LYS A 108 -6.16 29.80 16.05
N PHE A 109 -6.19 30.48 14.89
CA PHE A 109 -6.65 29.89 13.64
C PHE A 109 -5.78 28.71 13.19
N ALA A 110 -4.46 28.83 13.30
CA ALA A 110 -3.54 27.74 12.98
C ALA A 110 -3.78 26.51 13.87
N LEU A 111 -3.92 26.68 15.18
CA LEU A 111 -4.17 25.58 16.12
C LEU A 111 -5.57 24.98 15.98
N PHE A 112 -6.57 25.79 15.64
CA PHE A 112 -7.90 25.28 15.29
C PHE A 112 -7.84 24.42 14.02
N PHE A 113 -7.11 24.87 13.00
CA PHE A 113 -6.88 24.10 11.78
C PHE A 113 -6.15 22.76 12.07
N ALA A 114 -5.12 22.77 12.93
CA ALA A 114 -4.48 21.53 13.38
C ALA A 114 -5.47 20.58 14.07
N THR A 115 -6.39 21.12 14.88
CA THR A 115 -7.45 20.32 15.51
C THR A 115 -8.36 19.67 14.45
N THR A 116 -8.81 20.45 13.46
CA THR A 116 -9.65 19.95 12.36
C THR A 116 -8.95 18.86 11.55
N VAL A 117 -7.67 19.03 11.20
CA VAL A 117 -6.88 18.05 10.45
C VAL A 117 -6.76 16.73 11.22
N ASN A 118 -6.47 16.78 12.52
CA ASN A 118 -6.37 15.59 13.36
C ASN A 118 -7.71 14.83 13.46
N ILE A 119 -8.82 15.56 13.65
CA ILE A 119 -10.16 14.95 13.70
C ILE A 119 -10.54 14.33 12.35
N LEU A 120 -10.27 15.01 11.24
CA LEU A 120 -10.58 14.52 9.89
C LEU A 120 -9.73 13.29 9.50
N THR A 121 -8.53 13.16 10.08
CA THR A 121 -7.64 12.02 9.82
C THR A 121 -8.18 10.72 10.42
N ILE A 122 -8.89 10.77 11.56
CA ILE A 122 -9.43 9.58 12.24
C ILE A 122 -10.32 8.72 11.30
N PRO A 123 -11.37 9.25 10.65
CA PRO A 123 -12.20 8.45 9.75
C PRO A 123 -11.43 7.97 8.51
N ILE A 124 -10.40 8.71 8.05
CA ILE A 124 -9.55 8.29 6.93
C ILE A 124 -8.79 7.01 7.27
N ILE A 125 -8.15 6.94 8.44
CA ILE A 125 -7.41 5.75 8.89
C ILE A 125 -8.35 4.55 9.07
N ILE A 126 -9.54 4.77 9.64
CA ILE A 126 -10.56 3.72 9.80
C ILE A 126 -10.98 3.18 8.43
N ARG A 127 -11.29 4.06 7.47
CA ARG A 127 -11.69 3.67 6.11
C ARG A 127 -10.60 2.88 5.40
N LEU A 128 -9.33 3.29 5.52
CA LEU A 128 -8.20 2.58 4.93
C LEU A 128 -8.10 1.15 5.46
N ARG A 129 -8.29 0.93 6.77
CA ARG A 129 -8.31 -0.44 7.31
C ARG A 129 -9.44 -1.28 6.74
N VAL A 130 -10.64 -0.73 6.65
CA VAL A 130 -11.81 -1.46 6.11
C VAL A 130 -11.51 -1.89 4.68
N LEU A 131 -10.87 -1.03 3.89
CA LEU A 131 -10.45 -1.34 2.53
C LEU A 131 -9.50 -2.54 2.49
N ILE A 132 -8.43 -2.53 3.30
CA ILE A 132 -7.45 -3.62 3.39
C ILE A 132 -8.14 -4.93 3.77
N THR A 133 -9.03 -4.88 4.75
CA THR A 133 -9.77 -6.06 5.22
C THR A 133 -10.65 -6.65 4.13
N LYS A 134 -11.25 -5.81 3.27
CA LYS A 134 -12.05 -6.26 2.11
C LYS A 134 -11.20 -7.03 1.10
N TYR A 135 -10.02 -6.50 0.74
CA TYR A 135 -9.12 -7.17 -0.22
C TYR A 135 -8.49 -8.45 0.35
N ILE A 136 -8.16 -8.47 1.64
CA ILE A 136 -7.67 -9.70 2.30
C ILE A 136 -8.75 -10.80 2.28
N LYS A 137 -10.02 -10.44 2.56
CA LYS A 137 -11.14 -11.39 2.48
C LYS A 137 -11.32 -11.97 1.08
N LEU A 138 -11.19 -11.14 0.04
CA LEU A 138 -11.26 -11.59 -1.36
C LEU A 138 -10.17 -12.64 -1.68
N GLN A 139 -8.94 -12.43 -1.20
CA GLN A 139 -7.85 -13.40 -1.40
C GLN A 139 -8.04 -14.67 -0.57
N LEU A 140 -8.58 -14.56 0.64
CA LEU A 140 -8.88 -15.70 1.50
C LEU A 140 -9.98 -16.59 0.92
N GLU A 141 -11.01 -15.97 0.33
CA GLU A 141 -12.09 -16.65 -0.39
C GLU A 141 -11.53 -17.47 -1.56
N PHE A 142 -10.63 -16.88 -2.36
CA PHE A 142 -9.97 -17.58 -3.46
C PHE A 142 -9.11 -18.77 -2.98
N VAL A 143 -8.42 -18.64 -1.85
CA VAL A 143 -7.56 -19.70 -1.29
C VAL A 143 -8.35 -20.73 -0.46
N GLY A 144 -9.65 -20.51 -0.22
CA GLY A 144 -10.49 -21.36 0.63
C GLY A 144 -10.05 -21.39 2.11
N LYS A 145 -9.37 -20.34 2.58
CA LYS A 145 -8.91 -20.22 3.98
C LYS A 145 -9.82 -19.27 4.76
N LYS A 146 -10.06 -19.58 6.03
CA LYS A 146 -10.78 -18.67 6.94
C LYS A 146 -9.84 -17.57 7.43
N ASP A 147 -10.39 -16.37 7.55
CA ASP A 147 -9.68 -15.19 8.04
C ASP A 147 -9.19 -15.41 9.48
N GLY A 148 -7.91 -15.08 9.73
CA GLY A 148 -7.35 -15.04 11.06
C GLY A 148 -7.73 -13.71 11.70
N LYS A 149 -8.33 -13.73 12.89
CA LYS A 149 -8.85 -12.54 13.59
C LYS A 149 -7.83 -11.39 13.59
N GLY A 150 -8.01 -10.42 12.71
CA GLY A 150 -7.06 -9.32 12.52
C GLY A 150 -7.06 -8.38 13.72
N SER A 151 -5.89 -8.16 14.35
CA SER A 151 -5.80 -7.28 15.52
C SER A 151 -5.93 -5.80 15.15
N HIS A 152 -6.79 -5.06 15.85
CA HIS A 152 -7.03 -3.62 15.66
C HIS A 152 -6.06 -2.71 16.45
N THR A 153 -4.98 -3.27 17.01
CA THR A 153 -4.00 -2.55 17.86
C THR A 153 -3.43 -1.30 17.19
N VAL A 154 -3.04 -1.40 15.91
CA VAL A 154 -2.42 -0.26 15.21
C VAL A 154 -3.39 0.92 15.08
N ILE A 155 -4.65 0.65 14.75
CA ILE A 155 -5.65 1.71 14.56
C ILE A 155 -5.99 2.36 15.88
N THR A 156 -6.22 1.56 16.91
CA THR A 156 -6.53 2.06 18.24
C THR A 156 -5.42 2.99 18.75
N CYS A 157 -4.15 2.60 18.56
CA CYS A 157 -3.01 3.44 18.88
C CYS A 157 -3.00 4.76 18.08
N TRP A 158 -3.17 4.72 16.76
CA TRP A 158 -3.22 5.91 15.93
C TRP A 158 -4.41 6.83 16.26
N THR A 159 -5.59 6.27 16.50
CA THR A 159 -6.75 7.06 16.89
C THR A 159 -6.58 7.72 18.25
N LEU A 160 -5.96 7.03 19.22
CA LEU A 160 -5.63 7.63 20.52
C LEU A 160 -4.63 8.77 20.36
N LEU A 161 -3.59 8.57 19.55
CA LEU A 161 -2.58 9.61 19.29
C LEU A 161 -3.20 10.86 18.63
N LEU A 162 -4.05 10.67 17.62
CA LEU A 162 -4.73 11.78 16.94
C LEU A 162 -5.73 12.49 17.83
N LEU A 163 -6.43 11.76 18.70
CA LEU A 163 -7.31 12.38 19.70
C LEU A 163 -6.52 13.22 20.70
N LEU A 164 -5.38 12.72 21.19
CA LEU A 164 -4.49 13.48 22.05
C LEU A 164 -3.94 14.72 21.34
N ALA A 165 -3.51 14.59 20.08
CA ALA A 165 -3.02 15.72 19.30
C ALA A 165 -4.11 16.78 19.03
N ALA A 166 -5.35 16.34 18.76
CA ALA A 166 -6.49 17.24 18.63
C ALA A 166 -6.82 17.95 19.95
N PHE A 167 -6.79 17.22 21.07
CA PHE A 167 -7.03 17.79 22.40
C PHE A 167 -5.96 18.81 22.79
N LEU A 168 -4.68 18.50 22.57
CA LEU A 168 -3.58 19.42 22.79
C LEU A 168 -3.70 20.66 21.90
N SER A 169 -4.09 20.49 20.63
CA SER A 169 -4.27 21.63 19.72
C SER A 169 -5.49 22.50 20.09
N ALA A 170 -6.57 21.90 20.58
CA ALA A 170 -7.75 22.62 21.05
C ALA A 170 -7.47 23.40 22.33
N THR A 171 -6.84 22.77 23.33
CA THR A 171 -6.44 23.44 24.58
C THR A 171 -5.43 24.55 24.34
N ALA A 172 -4.52 24.34 23.39
CA ALA A 172 -3.57 25.33 22.90
C ALA A 172 -4.25 26.52 22.21
N ALA A 173 -5.26 26.28 21.35
CA ALA A 173 -6.02 27.34 20.69
C ALA A 173 -6.80 28.22 21.68
N LEU A 174 -7.23 27.65 22.80
CA LEU A 174 -7.93 28.37 23.86
C LEU A 174 -6.97 29.15 24.79
N ASN A 175 -5.69 28.81 24.82
CA ASN A 175 -4.67 29.38 25.74
C ASN A 175 -3.39 29.75 24.97
N THR A 176 -3.50 30.64 23.99
CA THR A 176 -2.40 31.03 23.10
C THR A 176 -1.21 31.69 23.79
N ASP A 177 -1.45 32.30 24.95
CA ASP A 177 -0.46 33.06 25.72
C ASP A 177 0.71 32.19 26.21
N LYS A 178 0.48 30.88 26.36
CA LYS A 178 1.49 29.92 26.85
C LYS A 178 2.37 29.31 25.76
N ILE A 179 2.09 29.61 24.49
CA ILE A 179 2.74 28.96 23.33
C ILE A 179 3.79 29.86 22.69
N SER A 180 3.96 31.09 23.19
CA SER A 180 5.00 31.99 22.69
C SER A 180 6.38 31.48 23.09
N SER A 181 7.14 30.96 22.12
CA SER A 181 8.59 31.07 22.21
C SER A 181 8.90 32.54 21.98
N GLU A 182 9.24 33.30 23.04
CA GLU A 182 9.90 34.59 22.82
C GLU A 182 11.01 34.34 21.79
N PRO A 183 11.07 35.11 20.69
CA PRO A 183 12.26 35.09 19.87
C PRO A 183 13.37 35.55 20.79
N LYS A 184 14.24 34.63 21.20
CA LYS A 184 15.54 34.99 21.76
C LYS A 184 16.12 35.93 20.71
N LYS A 185 16.15 37.23 21.02
CA LYS A 185 16.78 38.23 20.17
C LYS A 185 18.18 37.73 19.93
N THR A 186 18.42 37.14 18.77
CA THR A 186 19.77 37.01 18.26
C THR A 186 20.15 38.46 18.00
N ASP A 187 20.88 39.04 18.94
CA ASP A 187 21.55 40.31 18.71
C ASP A 187 22.16 40.26 17.29
N PRO A 188 21.99 41.29 16.46
CA PRO A 188 22.61 41.30 15.14
C PRO A 188 24.08 40.96 15.37
N PRO A 189 24.69 40.04 14.58
CA PRO A 189 26.10 39.78 14.73
C PRO A 189 26.78 41.14 14.63
N LYS A 190 27.41 41.58 15.72
CA LYS A 190 28.35 42.70 15.68
C LYS A 190 29.41 42.26 14.70
N VAL A 191 29.22 42.62 13.44
CA VAL A 191 30.29 42.64 12.46
C VAL A 191 31.19 43.75 12.96
N SER A 192 32.10 43.37 13.85
CA SER A 192 33.25 44.17 14.21
C SER A 192 34.00 44.42 12.92
N ILE A 193 33.80 45.61 12.35
CA ILE A 193 34.64 46.21 11.32
C ILE A 193 35.99 46.46 11.99
N HIS A 194 36.76 45.40 12.18
CA HIS A 194 38.11 45.43 12.73
C HIS A 194 39.07 44.62 11.87
N ILE A 195 38.79 44.51 10.58
CA ILE A 195 39.75 43.99 9.63
C ILE A 195 40.02 45.11 8.63
N LYS A 196 41.31 45.49 8.60
CA LYS A 196 42.02 46.15 7.49
C LYS A 196 42.26 47.66 7.52
N LEU A 197 42.63 48.26 8.67
CA LEU A 197 43.48 49.47 8.62
C LEU A 197 44.97 49.16 8.77
N GLU A 198 45.36 48.11 9.49
CA GLU A 198 46.78 47.78 9.73
C GLU A 198 47.49 47.09 8.53
N GLN A 199 46.74 46.58 7.56
CA GLN A 199 47.30 45.94 6.35
C GLN A 199 47.47 46.89 5.16
N ILE A 200 46.97 48.13 5.23
CA ILE A 200 47.12 49.11 4.14
C ILE A 200 48.43 49.89 4.30
N ASP A 201 48.87 50.15 5.54
CA ASP A 201 50.12 50.88 5.80
C ASP A 201 51.39 50.05 5.49
N ALA A 202 51.29 48.72 5.44
CA ALA A 202 52.41 47.83 5.10
C ALA A 202 52.62 47.64 3.58
N LEU A 203 51.77 48.23 2.72
CA LEU A 203 51.82 48.05 1.26
C LEU A 203 52.09 49.36 0.49
N ILE A 204 52.30 50.47 1.19
CA ILE A 204 52.60 51.80 0.63
C ILE A 204 54.03 52.29 1.02
N LEU A 205 54.89 51.40 1.54
CA LEU A 205 56.33 51.67 1.68
C LEU A 205 57.15 50.94 0.61
#